data_AF-A0A3P5DTA6-F1
#
_entry.id   AF-A0A3P5DTA6-F1
#
_cell.length_a   1.000
_cell.length_b   1.000
_cell.length_c   1.000
_cell.angle_alpha   90.00
_cell.angle_beta   90.00
_cell.angle_gamma   90.00
#
_symmetry.space_group_name_H-M   'P 1'
#
loop_
_entity.id
_entity.type
_entity.pdbx_description
1 polymer ?
#
loop_
_entity_poly.entity_id
_entity_poly.type
_entity_poly.pdbx_seq_one_letter_code
_entity_poly.pdbx_strand_id
1 'polypeptide(L)'
;MSDSGRAEAIIGRVQARVAYEEITDLFEVSATYLVATARGHIFNDANKRTALNSALLFLRRNGVQVYDSPELAELTVGAATGEVSVSTVVATLRRLYGTA
;
A
#
# COMPACT_ATOMS: atom_id res chain seq x y z
N MET A 1 2.77 -5.74 18.42
CA MET A 1 3.64 -4.87 17.58
C MET A 1 5.08 -5.15 17.95
N SER A 2 6.01 -5.11 17.00
CA SER A 2 7.43 -5.41 17.24
C SER A 2 8.16 -4.30 17.99
N ASP A 3 7.67 -3.06 17.84
CA ASP A 3 8.10 -1.83 18.51
C ASP A 3 6.89 -0.87 18.55
N SER A 4 6.61 -0.25 19.70
CA SER A 4 5.39 0.54 19.93
C SER A 4 5.31 1.79 19.04
N GLY A 5 6.44 2.39 18.65
CA GLY A 5 6.46 3.60 17.82
C GLY A 5 6.52 3.34 16.31
N ARG A 6 6.77 2.09 15.89
CA ARG A 6 7.12 1.79 14.49
C ARG A 6 5.98 2.04 13.51
N ALA A 7 4.74 1.76 13.92
CA ALA A 7 3.57 2.02 13.08
C ALA A 7 3.43 3.52 12.79
N GLU A 8 3.46 4.34 13.84
CA GLU A 8 3.36 5.80 13.73
C GLU A 8 4.51 6.38 12.90
N ALA A 9 5.74 5.90 13.12
CA ALA A 9 6.90 6.34 12.34
C ALA A 9 6.77 6.05 10.84
N ILE A 10 6.33 4.84 10.46
CA ILE A 10 6.23 4.46 9.05
C ILE A 10 5.04 5.15 8.38
N ILE A 11 3.86 5.13 9.00
CA ILE A 11 2.66 5.74 8.42
C ILE A 11 2.77 7.27 8.41
N GLY A 12 3.37 7.87 9.44
CA GLY A 12 3.66 9.30 9.47
C GLY A 12 4.58 9.72 8.32
N ARG A 13 5.60 8.91 7.98
CA ARG A 13 6.45 9.15 6.79
C ARG A 13 5.67 9.03 5.48
N VAL A 14 4.75 8.07 5.37
CA VAL A 14 3.87 7.95 4.19
C VAL A 14 3.03 9.22 4.03
N GLN A 15 2.36 9.67 5.09
CA GLN A 15 1.51 10.87 5.07
C GLN A 15 2.33 12.14 4.79
N ALA A 16 3.48 12.30 5.43
CA ALA A 16 4.38 13.42 5.20
C ALA A 16 4.87 13.44 3.74
N ARG A 17 5.22 12.28 3.17
CA ARG A 17 5.62 12.17 1.77
C ARG A 17 4.49 12.57 0.83
N VAL A 18 3.28 12.05 1.05
CA VAL A 18 2.10 12.37 0.21
C VAL A 18 1.81 13.86 0.21
N ALA A 19 1.89 14.51 1.39
CA ALA A 19 1.70 15.95 1.49
C ALA A 19 2.84 16.75 0.85
N TYR A 20 4.10 16.34 1.07
CA TYR A 20 5.28 17.06 0.60
C TYR A 20 5.48 16.94 -0.93
N GLU A 21 5.24 15.76 -1.49
CA GLU A 21 5.32 15.50 -2.94
C GLU A 21 4.00 15.86 -3.66
N GLU A 22 3.01 16.40 -2.95
CA GLU A 22 1.68 16.78 -3.48
C GLU A 22 1.01 15.64 -4.27
N ILE A 23 1.14 14.40 -3.78
CA ILE A 23 0.60 13.21 -4.44
C ILE A 23 -0.93 13.23 -4.36
N THR A 24 -1.57 13.49 -5.50
CA THR A 24 -3.04 13.54 -5.62
C THR A 24 -3.63 12.27 -6.23
N ASP A 25 -2.82 11.44 -6.89
CA ASP A 25 -3.27 10.15 -7.42
C ASP A 25 -3.50 9.14 -6.30
N LEU A 26 -4.76 8.72 -6.13
CA LEU A 26 -5.18 7.74 -5.13
C LEU A 26 -4.44 6.40 -5.29
N PHE A 27 -4.12 5.99 -6.52
CA PHE A 27 -3.40 4.72 -6.74
C PHE A 27 -1.95 4.80 -6.29
N GLU A 28 -1.30 5.95 -6.44
CA GLU A 28 0.04 6.23 -5.94
C GLU A 28 0.09 6.28 -4.41
N VAL A 29 -0.89 6.93 -3.78
CA VAL A 29 -1.02 6.92 -2.31
C VAL A 29 -1.25 5.50 -1.80
N SER A 30 -2.16 4.75 -2.42
CA SER A 30 -2.45 3.36 -2.09
C SER A 30 -1.22 2.45 -2.21
N ALA A 31 -0.47 2.57 -3.31
CA ALA A 31 0.76 1.83 -3.53
C ALA A 31 1.83 2.17 -2.48
N THR A 32 1.91 3.44 -2.07
CA THR A 32 2.83 3.88 -1.02
C THR A 32 2.50 3.25 0.33
N TYR A 33 1.22 3.17 0.71
CA TYR A 33 0.77 2.43 1.91
C TYR A 33 1.14 0.95 1.85
N LEU A 34 0.90 0.30 0.71
CA LEU A 34 1.20 -1.11 0.49
C LEU A 34 2.70 -1.37 0.71
N VAL A 35 3.55 -0.68 -0.03
CA VAL A 35 5.01 -0.92 -0.02
C VAL A 35 5.61 -0.59 1.35
N ALA A 36 5.22 0.54 1.95
CA ALA A 36 5.73 0.95 3.26
C ALA A 36 5.34 -0.05 4.37
N THR A 37 4.10 -0.54 4.36
CA THR A 37 3.62 -1.51 5.37
C THR A 37 4.23 -2.89 5.13
N ALA A 38 4.34 -3.32 3.87
CA ALA A 38 4.86 -4.64 3.52
C ALA A 38 6.33 -4.81 3.91
N ARG A 39 7.14 -3.75 3.72
CA ARG A 39 8.59 -3.73 4.01
C ARG A 39 8.92 -3.19 5.40
N GLY A 40 7.95 -2.59 6.07
CA GLY A 40 8.16 -1.84 7.30
C GLY A 40 8.34 -2.68 8.57
N HIS A 41 8.05 -3.98 8.52
CA HIS A 41 8.13 -4.90 9.68
C HIS A 41 7.50 -4.30 10.97
N ILE A 42 6.34 -3.65 10.80
CA ILE A 42 5.57 -2.97 11.86
C ILE A 42 5.05 -3.97 12.89
N PHE A 43 4.61 -5.12 12.41
CA PHE A 43 4.01 -6.18 13.21
C PHE A 43 4.94 -7.39 13.30
N ASN A 44 4.75 -8.21 14.33
CA ASN A 44 5.48 -9.48 14.49
C ASN A 44 5.12 -10.46 13.36
N ASP A 45 3.88 -10.43 12.90
CA ASP A 45 3.39 -11.19 11.75
C ASP A 45 2.31 -10.37 11.01
N ALA A 46 1.84 -10.87 9.88
CA ALA A 46 0.77 -10.34 9.05
C ALA A 46 1.08 -9.03 8.31
N ASN A 47 2.33 -8.54 8.29
CA ASN A 47 2.70 -7.31 7.57
C ASN A 47 2.19 -7.26 6.12
N LYS A 48 2.35 -8.36 5.36
CA LYS A 48 1.84 -8.47 3.98
C LYS A 48 0.32 -8.36 3.90
N ARG A 49 -0.40 -9.08 4.77
CA ARG A 49 -1.87 -9.04 4.84
C ARG A 49 -2.34 -7.64 5.22
N THR A 50 -1.71 -7.01 6.22
CA THR A 50 -2.05 -5.65 6.64
C THR A 50 -1.73 -4.63 5.54
N ALA A 51 -0.63 -4.80 4.81
CA ALA A 51 -0.27 -3.93 3.70
C ALA A 51 -1.30 -3.93 2.57
N LEU A 52 -1.74 -5.12 2.14
CA LEU A 52 -2.77 -5.24 1.11
C LEU A 52 -4.09 -4.65 1.60
N ASN A 53 -4.54 -5.03 2.79
CA ASN A 53 -5.81 -4.57 3.32
C ASN A 53 -5.84 -3.05 3.59
N SER A 54 -4.74 -2.46 4.07
CA SER A 54 -4.68 -1.02 4.31
C SER A 54 -4.70 -0.22 3.01
N ALA A 55 -3.99 -0.69 1.98
CA ALA A 55 -3.99 -0.09 0.65
C ALA A 55 -5.39 -0.12 0.00
N LEU A 56 -6.04 -1.30 -0.02
CA LEU A 56 -7.39 -1.42 -0.58
C LEU A 56 -8.44 -0.67 0.26
N LEU A 57 -8.28 -0.64 1.59
CA LEU A 57 -9.15 0.16 2.46
C LEU A 57 -9.01 1.66 2.17
N PHE A 58 -7.79 2.15 1.91
CA PHE A 58 -7.57 3.53 1.49
C PHE A 58 -8.34 3.84 0.20
N LEU A 59 -8.20 3.01 -0.84
CA LEU A 59 -8.95 3.18 -2.09
C LEU A 59 -10.47 3.19 -1.85
N ARG A 60 -10.97 2.22 -1.09
CA ARG A 60 -12.39 2.11 -0.74
C ARG A 60 -12.92 3.35 0.00
N ARG A 61 -12.14 3.90 0.94
CA ARG A 61 -12.52 5.12 1.67
C ARG A 61 -12.54 6.36 0.78
N ASN A 62 -11.82 6.35 -0.34
CA ASN A 62 -11.80 7.44 -1.33
C ASN A 62 -12.73 7.17 -2.53
N GLY A 63 -13.70 6.26 -2.38
CA GLY A 63 -14.76 6.04 -3.38
C GLY A 63 -14.40 5.09 -4.52
N VAL A 64 -13.21 4.49 -4.51
CA VAL A 64 -12.82 3.47 -5.49
C VAL A 64 -13.38 2.11 -5.07
N GLN A 65 -14.14 1.46 -5.96
CA GLN A 65 -14.60 0.09 -5.70
C GLN A 65 -13.43 -0.90 -5.78
N VAL A 66 -13.32 -1.75 -4.76
CA VAL A 66 -12.26 -2.77 -4.67
C VAL A 66 -12.88 -4.15 -4.55
N TYR A 67 -12.22 -5.13 -5.14
CA TYR A 67 -12.58 -6.53 -5.12
C TYR A 67 -11.31 -7.39 -5.06
N ASP A 68 -11.46 -8.65 -4.66
CA ASP A 68 -10.34 -9.58 -4.58
C ASP A 68 -9.88 -10.02 -5.99
N SER A 69 -8.58 -10.28 -6.13
CA SER A 69 -7.97 -10.78 -7.37
C SER A 69 -6.80 -11.69 -7.04
N PRO A 70 -6.63 -12.83 -7.74
CA PRO A 70 -5.49 -13.72 -7.54
C PRO A 70 -4.12 -13.01 -7.65
N GLU A 71 -4.04 -11.96 -8.48
CA GLU A 71 -2.81 -11.19 -8.71
C GLU A 71 -2.32 -10.42 -7.46
N LEU A 72 -3.23 -10.14 -6.51
CA LEU A 72 -2.91 -9.32 -5.32
C LEU A 72 -1.93 -10.00 -4.38
N ALA A 73 -1.97 -11.33 -4.29
CA ALA A 73 -1.07 -12.10 -3.46
C ALA A 73 0.38 -11.96 -3.96
N GLU A 74 0.61 -12.20 -5.25
CA GLU A 74 1.92 -12.09 -5.88
C GLU A 74 2.42 -10.65 -5.88
N LEU A 75 1.54 -9.67 -6.19
CA LEU A 75 1.87 -8.25 -6.12
C LEU A 75 2.37 -7.84 -4.73
N THR A 76 1.68 -8.29 -3.68
CA THR A 76 2.03 -7.96 -2.29
C THR A 76 3.33 -8.63 -1.86
N VAL A 77 3.57 -9.88 -2.30
CA VAL A 77 4.83 -10.58 -2.05
C VAL A 77 5.99 -9.85 -2.73
N GLY A 78 5.86 -9.53 -4.02
CA GLY A 78 6.89 -8.82 -4.78
C GLY A 78 7.19 -7.42 -4.23
N ALA A 79 6.17 -6.71 -3.73
CA ALA A 79 6.36 -5.44 -3.04
C ALA A 79 7.10 -5.61 -1.70
N ALA A 80 6.84 -6.70 -0.97
CA ALA A 80 7.52 -7.01 0.29
C ALA A 80 8.99 -7.40 0.10
N THR A 81 9.32 -8.12 -0.97
CA THR A 81 10.71 -8.47 -1.31
C THR A 81 11.46 -7.33 -1.99
N GLY A 82 10.74 -6.35 -2.54
CA GLY A 82 11.32 -5.21 -3.26
C GLY A 82 11.59 -5.49 -4.74
N GLU A 83 11.14 -6.64 -5.25
CA GLU A 83 11.19 -7.03 -6.66
C GLU A 83 10.19 -6.22 -7.51
N VAL A 84 9.08 -5.78 -6.89
CA VAL A 84 8.06 -4.94 -7.53
C VAL A 84 8.23 -3.50 -7.05
N SER A 85 8.40 -2.58 -8.00
CA SER A 85 8.50 -1.14 -7.71
C SER A 85 7.14 -0.55 -7.33
N VAL A 86 7.16 0.62 -6.67
CA VAL A 86 5.94 1.38 -6.36
C VAL A 86 5.14 1.66 -7.64
N SER A 87 5.80 2.07 -8.73
CA SER A 87 5.13 2.37 -10.00
C SER A 87 4.44 1.15 -10.63
N THR A 88 5.02 -0.05 -10.50
CA THR A 88 4.36 -1.30 -10.92
C THR A 88 3.14 -1.61 -10.04
N VAL A 89 3.22 -1.38 -8.72
CA VAL A 89 2.06 -1.49 -7.83
C VAL A 89 0.96 -0.51 -8.26
N VAL A 90 1.30 0.75 -8.55
CA VAL A 90 0.34 1.76 -9.06
C VAL A 90 -0.34 1.27 -10.34
N ALA A 91 0.44 0.84 -11.33
CA ALA A 91 -0.09 0.39 -12.60
C ALA A 91 -1.04 -0.80 -12.45
N THR A 92 -0.70 -1.76 -11.59
CA THR A 92 -1.55 -2.94 -11.32
C THR A 92 -2.83 -2.54 -10.59
N LEU A 93 -2.75 -1.74 -9.52
CA LEU A 93 -3.94 -1.28 -8.79
C LEU A 93 -4.86 -0.44 -9.68
N ARG A 94 -4.30 0.42 -10.54
CA ARG A 94 -5.08 1.22 -11.49
C ARG A 94 -5.72 0.34 -12.56
N ARG A 95 -5.04 -0.68 -13.07
CA ARG A 95 -5.65 -1.64 -14.02
C ARG A 95 -6.80 -2.43 -13.37
N LEU A 96 -6.66 -2.80 -12.10
CA LEU A 96 -7.68 -3.58 -11.40
C LEU A 96 -8.88 -2.73 -10.98
N TYR A 97 -8.69 -1.48 -10.56
CA TYR A 97 -9.76 -0.71 -9.90
C TYR A 97 -10.01 0.67 -10.51
N GLY A 98 -9.21 1.09 -11.48
CA GLY A 98 -9.47 2.32 -12.24
C GLY A 98 -10.73 2.17 -13.07
N THR A 99 -11.64 3.13 -12.95
CA THR A 99 -12.74 3.29 -13.91
C THR A 99 -12.16 3.83 -15.21
N ALA A 100 -12.67 3.34 -16.35
CA ALA A 100 -12.41 3.92 -17.66
C ALA A 100 -12.92 5.37 -17.75
#